data_AF-A0A497S794-F1
#
_entry.id   AF-A0A497S794-F1
#
_cell.length_a   1.000
_cell.length_b   1.000
_cell.length_c   1.000
_cell.angle_alpha   90.00
_cell.angle_beta   90.00
_cell.angle_gamma   90.00
#
_symmetry.space_group_name_H-M   'P 1'
#
loop_
_entity.id
_entity.type
_entity.pdbx_description
1 polymer ?
#
loop_
_entity_poly.entity_id
_entity_poly.type
_entity_poly.pdbx_seq_one_letter_code
_entity_poly.pdbx_strand_id
1 'polypeptide(L)'
;MREVYMREDIEHPPIMNAISGVKGFMAGGLMSLSLFTPWDIGGRIFLFIVGFIIFIDAVMPVDRKLYAVTSAFFFLVGGLIGLFTGISGSGVSFLALIILISVLVYLDKIRRMRSYGKMR
;
A
#
# COMPACT_ATOMS: atom_id res chain seq x y z
N MET A 1 15.88 29.47 -8.74
CA MET A 1 14.90 28.66 -9.51
C MET A 1 14.40 27.39 -8.79
N ARG A 2 14.91 27.02 -7.60
CA ARG A 2 14.37 25.90 -6.79
C ARG A 2 13.20 26.29 -5.89
N GLU A 3 13.10 27.56 -5.52
CA GLU A 3 12.07 28.03 -4.57
C GLU A 3 10.66 28.16 -5.18
N VAL A 4 10.56 28.32 -6.50
CA VAL A 4 9.25 28.44 -7.18
C VAL A 4 8.53 27.09 -7.20
N TYR A 5 9.24 26.00 -7.52
CA TYR A 5 8.69 24.64 -7.48
C TYR A 5 8.23 24.21 -6.08
N MET A 6 8.93 24.62 -5.02
CA MET A 6 8.53 24.30 -3.64
C MET A 6 7.24 24.99 -3.19
N ARG A 7 6.87 26.12 -3.79
CA ARG A 7 5.62 26.84 -3.44
C ARG A 7 4.40 26.26 -4.16
N GLU A 8 4.55 25.80 -5.41
CA GLU A 8 3.45 25.19 -6.17
C GLU A 8 2.97 23.85 -5.56
N ASP A 9 3.87 23.07 -4.93
CA ASP A 9 3.53 21.83 -4.21
C ASP A 9 2.64 22.03 -2.96
N ILE A 10 2.55 23.28 -2.48
CA ILE A 10 1.73 23.69 -1.34
C ILE A 10 0.34 24.17 -1.82
N GLU A 11 0.27 24.84 -2.98
CA GLU A 11 -1.00 25.32 -3.56
C GLU A 11 -1.79 24.23 -4.28
N HIS A 12 -1.12 23.27 -4.93
CA HIS A 12 -1.75 22.14 -5.61
C HIS A 12 -1.12 20.82 -5.15
N PRO A 13 -1.47 20.34 -3.94
CA PRO A 13 -0.99 19.04 -3.48
C PRO A 13 -1.36 17.97 -4.52
N PRO A 14 -0.42 17.12 -4.98
CA PRO A 14 -0.72 16.05 -5.93
C PRO A 14 -1.96 15.27 -5.48
N ILE A 15 -2.94 15.19 -6.37
CA ILE A 15 -4.26 14.58 -6.12
C ILE A 15 -4.12 13.12 -5.67
N MET A 16 -3.06 12.44 -6.11
CA MET A 16 -2.80 11.05 -5.78
C MET A 16 -1.35 10.82 -5.40
N ASN A 17 -1.13 10.24 -4.21
CA ASN A 17 0.15 9.65 -3.85
C ASN A 17 0.11 8.14 -4.14
N ALA A 18 0.85 7.72 -5.18
CA ALA A 18 0.91 6.33 -5.59
C ALA A 18 1.36 5.38 -4.47
N ILE A 19 2.23 5.85 -3.56
CA ILE A 19 2.71 5.04 -2.43
C ILE A 19 1.57 4.78 -1.44
N SER A 20 0.76 5.80 -1.12
CA SER A 20 -0.41 5.66 -0.25
C SER A 20 -1.46 4.74 -0.87
N GLY A 21 -1.70 4.86 -2.17
CA GLY A 21 -2.58 3.94 -2.92
C GLY A 21 -2.11 2.49 -2.87
N VAL A 22 -0.81 2.23 -3.09
CA VAL A 22 -0.23 0.87 -3.01
C VAL A 22 -0.37 0.30 -1.59
N LYS A 23 -0.09 1.09 -0.55
CA LYS A 23 -0.29 0.66 0.84
C LYS A 23 -1.76 0.33 1.13
N GLY A 24 -2.68 1.17 0.66
CA GLY A 24 -4.13 0.91 0.76
C GLY A 24 -4.51 -0.40 0.09
N PHE A 25 -4.07 -0.62 -1.15
CA PHE A 25 -4.29 -1.86 -1.89
C PHE A 25 -3.77 -3.09 -1.16
N MET A 26 -2.53 -3.04 -0.66
CA MET A 26 -1.92 -4.13 0.08
C MET A 26 -2.66 -4.42 1.38
N ALA A 27 -3.05 -3.38 2.13
CA ALA A 27 -3.81 -3.52 3.37
C ALA A 27 -5.16 -4.22 3.12
N GLY A 28 -5.93 -3.74 2.15
CA GLY A 28 -7.22 -4.33 1.79
C GLY A 28 -7.06 -5.76 1.31
N GLY A 29 -6.06 -6.01 0.47
CA GLY A 29 -5.74 -7.34 -0.03
C GLY A 29 -5.39 -8.32 1.09
N LEU A 30 -4.49 -7.96 2.01
CA LEU A 30 -4.08 -8.84 3.12
C LEU A 30 -5.21 -9.10 4.11
N MET A 31 -5.98 -8.06 4.47
CA MET A 31 -7.10 -8.20 5.41
C MET A 31 -8.22 -9.06 4.84
N SER A 32 -8.62 -8.84 3.58
CA SER A 32 -9.64 -9.67 2.93
C SER A 32 -9.15 -11.10 2.72
N LEU A 33 -7.91 -11.27 2.24
CA LEU A 33 -7.33 -12.59 2.02
C LEU A 33 -7.33 -13.43 3.30
N SER A 34 -6.98 -12.81 4.43
CA SER A 34 -6.94 -13.47 5.73
C SER A 34 -8.26 -14.10 6.18
N LEU A 35 -9.39 -13.61 5.68
CA LEU A 35 -10.72 -14.11 6.06
C LEU A 35 -11.08 -15.38 5.27
N PHE A 36 -10.59 -15.50 4.04
CA PHE A 36 -11.06 -16.51 3.08
C PHE A 36 -10.00 -17.54 2.67
N THR A 37 -8.71 -17.32 2.97
CA THR A 37 -7.70 -18.35 2.69
C THR A 37 -7.88 -19.57 3.59
N PRO A 38 -7.69 -20.79 3.05
CA PRO A 38 -7.80 -22.04 3.80
C PRO A 38 -6.53 -22.31 4.63
N TRP A 39 -6.05 -21.31 5.37
CA TRP A 39 -4.89 -21.42 6.26
C TRP A 39 -5.33 -21.61 7.70
N ASP A 40 -4.39 -22.01 8.56
CA ASP A 40 -4.59 -22.05 10.00
C ASP A 40 -4.97 -20.68 10.56
N ILE A 41 -5.74 -20.70 11.65
CA ILE A 41 -6.21 -19.50 12.35
C ILE A 41 -5.04 -18.55 12.68
N GLY A 42 -3.89 -19.08 13.09
CA GLY A 42 -2.70 -18.29 13.37
C GLY A 42 -2.20 -17.49 12.16
N GLY A 43 -2.16 -18.12 10.98
CA GLY A 43 -1.75 -17.46 9.73
C GLY A 43 -2.73 -16.38 9.28
N ARG A 44 -4.04 -16.62 9.46
CA ARG A 44 -5.10 -15.64 9.18
C ARG A 44 -4.96 -14.40 10.08
N ILE A 45 -4.83 -14.61 11.38
CA ILE A 45 -4.65 -13.51 12.35
C ILE A 45 -3.40 -12.69 12.01
N PHE A 46 -2.30 -13.35 11.69
CA PHE A 46 -1.06 -12.67 11.30
C PHE A 46 -1.26 -11.77 10.06
N LEU A 47 -1.85 -12.30 8.99
CA LEU A 47 -2.14 -11.52 7.78
C LEU A 47 -3.03 -10.33 8.06
N PHE A 48 -4.07 -10.52 8.87
CA PHE A 48 -5.00 -9.46 9.22
C PHE A 48 -4.30 -8.33 9.98
N ILE A 49 -3.49 -8.67 10.99
CA ILE A 49 -2.74 -7.70 11.78
C ILE A 49 -1.75 -6.92 10.90
N VAL A 50 -1.01 -7.61 10.01
CA VAL A 50 -0.08 -6.96 9.08
C VAL A 50 -0.83 -6.00 8.15
N GLY A 51 -1.94 -6.44 7.57
CA GLY A 51 -2.78 -5.58 6.72
C GLY A 51 -3.33 -4.37 7.48
N PHE A 52 -3.74 -4.55 8.73
CA PHE A 52 -4.26 -3.48 9.59
C PHE A 52 -3.19 -2.44 9.95
N ILE A 53 -1.96 -2.86 10.26
CA ILE A 53 -0.84 -1.94 10.51
C ILE A 53 -0.55 -1.09 9.27
N ILE A 54 -0.53 -1.72 8.09
CA ILE A 54 -0.33 -1.01 6.81
C ILE A 54 -1.47 -0.03 6.54
N PHE A 55 -2.71 -0.39 6.89
CA PHE A 55 -3.86 0.49 6.73
C PHE A 55 -3.73 1.76 7.59
N ILE A 56 -3.36 1.63 8.87
CA ILE A 56 -3.14 2.77 9.76
C ILE A 56 -2.05 3.68 9.17
N ASP A 57 -0.93 3.12 8.72
CA ASP A 57 0.15 3.87 8.08
C ASP A 57 -0.26 4.52 6.74
N ALA A 58 -1.22 3.94 6.02
CA ALA A 58 -1.76 4.49 4.77
C ALA A 58 -2.79 5.62 4.98
N VAL A 59 -3.53 5.61 6.09
CA VAL A 59 -4.65 6.52 6.40
C VAL A 59 -4.26 7.64 7.38
N MET A 60 -3.22 7.46 8.19
CA MET A 60 -2.69 8.48 9.10
C MET A 60 -1.50 9.34 8.59
N PRO A 61 -1.25 9.58 7.28
CA PRO A 61 -0.28 10.61 6.92
C PRO A 61 -0.85 11.98 7.37
N VAL A 62 -0.15 12.56 8.36
CA VAL A 62 -0.56 13.67 9.25
C VAL A 62 -1.02 14.94 8.52
N ASP A 63 -0.72 15.09 7.22
CA ASP A 63 -0.84 16.40 6.56
C ASP A 63 -1.88 16.50 5.42
N ARG A 64 -2.47 15.41 4.90
CA ARG A 64 -3.32 15.51 3.69
C ARG A 64 -4.49 14.51 3.66
N LYS A 65 -5.70 14.99 3.98
CA LYS A 65 -6.98 14.26 3.93
C LYS A 65 -7.26 13.59 2.57
N LEU A 66 -6.79 14.18 1.46
CA LEU A 66 -6.91 13.62 0.11
C LEU A 66 -6.25 12.25 -0.04
N TYR A 67 -5.13 12.00 0.66
CA TYR A 67 -4.45 10.72 0.59
C TYR A 67 -5.21 9.59 1.28
N ALA A 68 -5.95 9.90 2.35
CA ALA A 68 -6.81 8.93 3.02
C ALA A 68 -7.91 8.41 2.08
N VAL A 69 -8.49 9.29 1.24
CA VAL A 69 -9.51 8.90 0.25
C VAL A 69 -8.91 7.98 -0.81
N THR A 70 -7.74 8.32 -1.35
CA THR A 70 -7.06 7.43 -2.30
C THR A 70 -6.68 6.10 -1.67
N SER A 71 -6.13 6.08 -0.45
CA SER A 71 -5.81 4.85 0.28
C SER A 71 -7.07 4.00 0.52
N ALA A 72 -8.19 4.61 0.88
CA ALA A 72 -9.46 3.92 1.11
C ALA A 72 -10.05 3.32 -0.18
N PHE A 73 -9.98 4.05 -1.30
CA PHE A 73 -10.42 3.52 -2.59
C PHE A 73 -9.58 2.31 -3.02
N PHE A 74 -8.25 2.43 -2.97
CA PHE A 74 -7.36 1.32 -3.29
C PHE A 74 -7.48 0.16 -2.29
N PHE A 75 -7.79 0.43 -1.02
CA PHE A 75 -8.12 -0.58 -0.02
C PHE A 75 -9.34 -1.41 -0.44
N LEU A 76 -10.41 -0.79 -0.92
CA LEU A 76 -11.57 -1.52 -1.41
C LEU A 76 -11.22 -2.38 -2.64
N VAL A 77 -10.44 -1.84 -3.58
CA VAL A 77 -10.01 -2.59 -4.77
C VAL A 77 -9.15 -3.80 -4.38
N GLY A 78 -8.15 -3.60 -3.51
CA GLY A 78 -7.32 -4.68 -2.99
C GLY A 78 -8.14 -5.70 -2.21
N GLY A 79 -9.10 -5.24 -1.42
CA GLY A 79 -10.05 -6.06 -0.66
C GLY A 79 -10.92 -6.94 -1.55
N LEU A 80 -11.45 -6.40 -2.64
CA LEU A 80 -12.26 -7.16 -3.60
C LEU A 80 -11.44 -8.24 -4.33
N ILE A 81 -10.21 -7.92 -4.73
CA ILE A 81 -9.33 -8.89 -5.36
C ILE A 81 -8.89 -9.97 -4.36
N GLY A 82 -8.57 -9.59 -3.12
CA GLY A 82 -8.22 -10.53 -2.06
C GLY A 82 -9.39 -11.45 -1.67
N LEU A 83 -10.61 -10.92 -1.66
CA LEU A 83 -11.85 -11.71 -1.53
C LEU A 83 -11.98 -12.71 -2.67
N PHE A 84 -11.92 -12.24 -3.93
CA PHE A 84 -12.10 -13.08 -5.10
C PHE A 84 -11.07 -14.20 -5.15
N THR A 85 -9.80 -13.87 -4.93
CA THR A 85 -8.68 -14.83 -4.95
C THR A 85 -8.71 -15.78 -3.75
N GLY A 86 -9.15 -15.32 -2.58
CA GLY A 86 -9.38 -16.15 -1.41
C GLY A 86 -10.46 -17.21 -1.66
N ILE A 87 -11.60 -16.82 -2.24
CA ILE A 87 -12.71 -17.73 -2.56
C ILE A 87 -12.32 -18.70 -3.69
N SER A 88 -11.64 -18.23 -4.74
CA SER A 88 -11.23 -19.08 -5.87
C SER A 88 -10.06 -20.02 -5.55
N GLY A 89 -9.54 -20.01 -4.32
CA GLY A 89 -8.40 -20.83 -3.91
C GLY A 89 -7.04 -20.37 -4.44
N SER A 90 -6.98 -19.22 -5.13
CA SER A 90 -5.75 -18.63 -5.68
C SER A 90 -5.09 -17.63 -4.72
N GLY A 91 -5.47 -17.66 -3.45
CA GLY A 91 -5.00 -16.73 -2.43
C GLY A 91 -3.48 -16.72 -2.22
N VAL A 92 -2.82 -17.87 -2.39
CA VAL A 92 -1.34 -17.98 -2.33
C VAL A 92 -0.69 -17.19 -3.48
N SER A 93 -1.25 -17.28 -4.68
CA SER A 93 -0.76 -16.54 -5.85
C SER A 93 -0.94 -15.03 -5.66
N PHE A 94 -2.06 -14.61 -5.08
CA PHE A 94 -2.30 -13.21 -4.75
C PHE A 94 -1.34 -12.70 -3.67
N LEU A 95 -1.05 -13.51 -2.66
CA LEU A 95 -0.03 -13.17 -1.66
C LEU A 95 1.35 -13.00 -2.28
N ALA A 96 1.76 -13.90 -3.18
CA ALA A 96 3.02 -13.79 -3.91
C ALA A 96 3.09 -12.49 -4.73
N LEU A 97 1.97 -12.10 -5.35
CA LEU A 97 1.86 -10.83 -6.08
C LEU A 97 1.98 -9.62 -5.15
N ILE A 98 1.36 -9.64 -3.96
CA ILE A 98 1.53 -8.58 -2.96
C ILE A 98 2.99 -8.46 -2.51
N ILE A 99 3.66 -9.59 -2.26
CA ILE A 99 5.09 -9.60 -1.89
C ILE A 99 5.93 -9.02 -3.03
N LEU A 100 5.67 -9.41 -4.28
CA LEU A 100 6.39 -8.89 -5.44
C LEU A 100 6.23 -7.37 -5.56
N ILE A 101 5.01 -6.84 -5.44
CA ILE A 101 4.74 -5.39 -5.46
C ILE A 101 5.50 -4.69 -4.33
N SER A 102 5.49 -5.26 -3.13
CA SER A 102 6.20 -4.72 -1.96
C SER A 102 7.70 -4.60 -2.22
N VAL A 103 8.32 -5.64 -2.78
CA VAL A 103 9.74 -5.67 -3.12
C VAL A 103 10.07 -4.62 -4.17
N LEU A 104 9.26 -4.51 -5.23
CA LEU A 104 9.48 -3.54 -6.30
C LEU A 104 9.43 -2.10 -5.77
N VAL A 105 8.44 -1.79 -4.93
CA VAL A 105 8.30 -0.47 -4.30
C VAL A 105 9.49 -0.17 -3.38
N TYR A 106 9.95 -1.15 -2.61
CA TYR A 106 11.08 -0.96 -1.71
C TYR A 106 12.42 -0.80 -2.45
N LEU A 107 12.62 -1.54 -3.55
CA LEU A 107 13.79 -1.40 -4.41
C LEU A 107 13.85 -0.01 -5.07
N ASP A 108 12.71 0.53 -5.52
CA ASP A 108 12.67 1.90 -6.05
C ASP A 108 13.05 2.92 -4.98
N LYS A 109 12.54 2.75 -3.75
CA LYS A 109 12.89 3.59 -2.60
C LYS A 109 14.40 3.56 -2.31
N ILE A 110 15.02 2.38 -2.30
CA ILE A 110 16.48 2.22 -2.09
C ILE A 110 17.28 2.88 -3.22
N ARG A 111 16.86 2.71 -4.49
CA ARG A 111 17.52 3.34 -5.64
C ARG A 111 17.50 4.86 -5.55
N ARG A 112 16.36 5.45 -5.19
CA ARG A 112 16.25 6.90 -4.96
C ARG A 112 17.20 7.36 -3.85
N MET A 113 17.21 6.68 -2.69
CA MET A 113 18.12 7.02 -1.59
C MET A 113 19.60 6.96 -2.00
N ARG A 114 20.01 5.93 -2.76
CA ARG A 114 21.38 5.81 -3.29
C ARG A 114 21.74 6.93 -4.27
N SER A 115 20.78 7.37 -5.09
CA SER A 115 20.99 8.48 -6.03
C SER A 115 21.20 9.82 -5.31
N TYR A 116 20.47 10.09 -4.22
CA TYR A 116 20.68 11.28 -3.40
C TYR A 116 22.00 11.26 -2.63
N GLY A 117 22.46 10.08 -2.20
CA GLY A 117 23.76 9.90 -1.55
C GLY A 117 24.97 10.12 -2.46
N LYS A 118 24.80 10.02 -3.80
CA LYS A 118 25.84 10.30 -4.80
C LYS A 118 25.94 11.78 -5.21
N MET A 119 25.00 12.62 -4.79
CA MET A 119 25.00 14.07 -5.04
C MET A 119 25.58 14.87 -3.86
N ARG A 120 26.19 14.20 -2.87
CA ARG A 120 27.02 14.81 -1.84
C ARG A 120 28.48 14.53 -2.11
#